data_AF-A0A7D7L1G3-F1
#
_entry.id   AF-A0A7D7L1G3-F1
#
_cell.length_a   1.000
_cell.length_b   1.000
_cell.length_c   1.000
_cell.angle_alpha   90.00
_cell.angle_beta   90.00
_cell.angle_gamma   90.00
#
_symmetry.space_group_name_H-M   'P 1'
#
loop_
_entity.id
_entity.type
_entity.pdbx_description
1 polymer ?
#
loop_
_entity_poly.entity_id
_entity_poly.type
_entity_poly.pdbx_seq_one_letter_code
_entity_poly.pdbx_strand_id
1 'polypeptide(L)'
;MTAEPVPGERALGWGAHYAIGSGFALALAFADSEWLDDPRFVLAVSMGLATVAAPWFLVQPAFGFGVAASKTPSPSQAWLGSLRAHGAYGVGPWLSGEALKQIRQRITACHRPLRGRRRGRAALEGPTG
;
A
#
# COMPACT_ATOMS: atom_id res chain seq x y z
N MET A 1 -7.25 -19.04 32.35
CA MET A 1 -7.30 -20.24 31.50
C MET A 1 -6.67 -19.88 30.16
N THR A 2 -5.55 -20.48 29.81
CA THR A 2 -5.00 -20.40 28.46
C THR A 2 -5.59 -21.55 27.65
N ALA A 3 -6.09 -21.27 26.44
CA ALA A 3 -6.54 -22.33 25.54
C ALA A 3 -5.36 -23.26 25.21
N GLU A 4 -5.65 -24.54 24.98
CA GLU A 4 -4.60 -25.45 24.49
C GLU A 4 -4.17 -25.03 23.08
N PRO A 5 -2.85 -24.98 22.78
CA PRO A 5 -2.35 -24.60 21.47
C PRO A 5 -2.88 -25.54 20.37
N VAL A 6 -3.44 -24.98 19.30
CA VAL A 6 -3.86 -25.77 18.14
C VAL A 6 -2.71 -25.86 17.14
N PRO A 7 -2.29 -27.07 16.70
CA PRO A 7 -1.25 -27.21 15.69
C PRO A 7 -1.55 -26.38 14.44
N GLY A 8 -0.59 -25.55 14.03
CA GLY A 8 -0.71 -24.73 12.82
C GLY A 8 -1.49 -23.42 12.95
N GLU A 9 -2.07 -23.10 14.12
CA GLU A 9 -2.84 -21.86 14.35
C GLU A 9 -2.04 -20.60 14.01
N ARG A 10 -0.73 -20.61 14.29
CA ARG A 10 0.18 -19.52 13.94
C ARG A 10 0.32 -19.39 12.43
N ALA A 11 0.63 -20.47 11.72
CA ALA A 11 0.79 -20.43 10.27
C ALA A 11 -0.50 -19.94 9.59
N LEU A 12 -1.66 -20.42 10.06
CA LEU A 12 -2.97 -19.97 9.61
C LEU A 12 -3.20 -18.48 9.88
N GLY A 13 -2.90 -18.01 11.10
CA GLY A 13 -3.04 -16.60 11.46
C GLY A 13 -2.17 -15.68 10.61
N TRP A 14 -0.90 -16.06 10.38
CA TRP A 14 0.00 -15.32 9.50
C TRP A 14 -0.50 -15.34 8.05
N GLY A 15 -0.89 -16.50 7.53
CA GLY A 15 -1.43 -16.65 6.18
C GLY A 15 -2.68 -15.80 5.95
N ALA A 16 -3.66 -15.88 6.86
CA ALA A 16 -4.87 -15.07 6.80
C ALA A 16 -4.56 -13.56 6.87
N HIS A 17 -3.63 -13.16 7.75
CA HIS A 17 -3.25 -11.75 7.90
C HIS A 17 -2.68 -11.15 6.61
N TYR A 18 -1.71 -11.83 5.97
CA TYR A 18 -1.15 -11.36 4.71
C TYR A 18 -2.14 -11.46 3.56
N ALA A 19 -2.96 -12.52 3.49
CA ALA A 19 -3.96 -12.66 2.44
C ALA A 19 -4.98 -11.51 2.46
N ILE A 20 -5.48 -11.15 3.65
CA ILE A 20 -6.41 -10.03 3.81
C ILE A 20 -5.73 -8.71 3.46
N GLY A 21 -4.50 -8.48 3.93
CA GLY A 21 -3.72 -7.29 3.60
C GLY A 21 -3.50 -7.15 2.08
N SER A 22 -3.02 -8.20 1.43
CA SER A 22 -2.88 -8.23 -0.04
C SER A 22 -4.22 -8.01 -0.73
N GLY A 23 -5.31 -8.57 -0.22
CA GLY A 23 -6.66 -8.35 -0.73
C GLY A 23 -7.07 -6.87 -0.71
N PHE A 24 -6.79 -6.14 0.37
CA PHE A 24 -7.07 -4.70 0.44
C PHE A 24 -6.21 -3.88 -0.52
N ALA A 25 -4.93 -4.21 -0.68
CA ALA A 25 -4.05 -3.54 -1.63
C ALA A 25 -4.53 -3.76 -3.08
N LEU A 26 -4.97 -4.99 -3.41
CA LEU A 26 -5.59 -5.29 -4.69
C LEU A 26 -6.92 -4.55 -4.87
N ALA A 27 -7.76 -4.51 -3.84
CA ALA A 27 -9.02 -3.77 -3.88
C ALA A 27 -8.81 -2.28 -4.17
N LEU A 28 -7.78 -1.65 -3.60
CA LEU A 28 -7.39 -0.27 -3.93
C LEU A 28 -7.03 -0.14 -5.42
N ALA A 29 -6.19 -1.05 -5.94
CA ALA A 29 -5.77 -1.04 -7.34
C ALA A 29 -6.93 -1.30 -8.32
N PHE A 30 -7.93 -2.11 -7.93
CA PHE A 30 -9.11 -2.37 -8.75
C PHE A 30 -10.17 -1.28 -8.64
N ALA A 31 -10.32 -0.64 -7.48
CA ALA A 31 -11.28 0.43 -7.27
C ALA A 31 -10.90 1.70 -8.03
N ASP A 32 -9.61 1.94 -8.22
CA ASP A 32 -9.07 3.05 -9.00
C ASP A 32 -7.86 2.56 -9.79
N SER A 33 -8.08 2.13 -11.04
CA SER A 33 -6.99 1.67 -11.89
C SER A 33 -6.00 2.77 -12.23
N GLU A 34 -6.43 4.03 -12.25
CA GLU A 34 -5.56 5.20 -12.51
C GLU A 34 -4.65 5.48 -11.31
N TRP A 35 -5.00 5.01 -10.11
CA TRP A 35 -4.16 5.14 -8.92
C TRP A 35 -2.78 4.49 -9.10
N LEU A 36 -2.66 3.43 -9.91
CA LEU A 36 -1.36 2.83 -10.23
C LEU A 36 -0.49 3.70 -11.15
N ASP A 37 -1.09 4.62 -11.91
CA ASP A 37 -0.39 5.60 -12.75
C ASP A 37 -0.03 6.85 -11.95
N ASP A 38 -0.91 7.27 -11.04
CA ASP A 38 -0.67 8.35 -10.09
C ASP A 38 -1.00 7.96 -8.63
N PRO A 39 -0.06 7.34 -7.91
CA PRO A 39 -0.26 6.86 -6.54
C PRO A 39 -0.48 8.01 -5.56
N ARG A 40 -1.76 8.30 -5.29
CA ARG A 40 -2.17 9.33 -4.33
C ARG A 40 -2.00 8.84 -2.90
N PHE A 41 -1.18 9.54 -2.12
CA PHE A 41 -0.91 9.24 -0.71
C PHE A 41 -2.17 9.22 0.15
N VAL A 42 -3.02 10.25 0.00
CA VAL A 42 -4.24 10.40 0.80
C VAL A 42 -5.16 9.20 0.62
N LEU A 43 -5.39 8.75 -0.61
CA LEU A 43 -6.28 7.62 -0.89
C LEU A 43 -5.78 6.32 -0.24
N ALA A 44 -4.47 6.04 -0.34
CA ALA A 44 -3.88 4.84 0.22
C ALA A 44 -3.90 4.82 1.77
N VAL A 45 -3.57 5.96 2.40
CA VAL A 45 -3.61 6.07 3.86
C VAL A 45 -5.04 6.05 4.38
N SER A 46 -6.00 6.70 3.70
CA SER A 46 -7.42 6.62 4.05
C SER A 46 -7.95 5.19 3.97
N MET A 47 -7.58 4.43 2.94
CA MET A 47 -7.90 3.00 2.86
C MET A 47 -7.27 2.21 4.00
N GLY A 48 -5.99 2.46 4.31
CA GLY A 48 -5.33 1.86 5.46
C GLY A 48 -6.08 2.14 6.76
N LEU A 49 -6.42 3.40 7.04
CA LEU A 49 -7.19 3.77 8.23
C LEU A 49 -8.61 3.17 8.25
N ALA A 50 -9.26 2.98 7.10
CA ALA A 50 -10.56 2.33 7.04
C ALA A 50 -10.52 0.88 7.57
N THR A 51 -9.39 0.19 7.39
CA THR A 51 -9.22 -1.19 7.89
C THR A 51 -9.18 -1.27 9.43
N VAL A 52 -9.03 -0.14 10.15
CA VAL A 52 -9.14 -0.07 11.63
C VAL A 52 -10.52 -0.51 12.13
N ALA A 53 -11.55 -0.51 11.28
CA ALA A 53 -12.83 -1.11 11.61
C ALA A 53 -12.68 -2.59 12.02
N ALA A 54 -11.81 -3.36 11.37
CA ALA A 54 -11.58 -4.77 11.69
C ALA A 54 -11.06 -4.98 13.13
N PRO A 55 -9.97 -4.34 13.58
CA PRO A 55 -9.53 -4.49 14.96
C PRO A 55 -10.53 -3.94 15.97
N TRP A 56 -11.21 -2.81 15.71
CA TRP A 56 -12.12 -2.22 16.68
C TRP A 56 -13.43 -2.99 16.89
N PHE A 57 -14.00 -3.56 15.84
CA PHE A 57 -15.33 -4.17 15.89
C PHE A 57 -15.32 -5.70 15.83
N LEU A 58 -14.25 -6.32 15.34
CA LEU A 58 -14.16 -7.78 15.23
C LEU A 58 -13.10 -8.34 16.18
N VAL A 59 -11.84 -7.92 16.01
CA VAL A 59 -10.70 -8.58 16.69
C VAL A 59 -10.65 -8.24 18.19
N GLN A 60 -10.72 -6.96 18.56
CA GLN A 60 -10.67 -6.56 19.98
C GLN A 60 -11.87 -7.11 20.78
N PRO A 61 -13.12 -7.08 20.27
CA PRO A 61 -14.22 -7.77 20.92
C PRO A 61 -14.00 -9.28 21.07
N ALA A 62 -13.51 -9.95 20.02
CA ALA A 62 -13.24 -11.39 20.06
C ALA A 62 -12.18 -11.77 21.11
N PHE A 63 -11.22 -10.88 21.39
CA PHE A 63 -10.24 -11.05 22.46
C PHE A 63 -10.72 -10.63 23.85
N GLY A 64 -12.01 -10.25 23.99
CA GLY A 64 -12.57 -9.81 25.26
C GLY A 64 -12.20 -8.38 25.65
N PHE A 65 -11.48 -7.65 24.80
CA PHE A 65 -11.11 -6.25 25.03
C PHE A 65 -12.27 -5.27 24.83
N GLY A 66 -13.42 -5.75 24.34
CA GLY A 66 -14.60 -4.93 24.05
C GLY A 66 -14.47 -4.17 22.73
N VAL A 67 -15.56 -3.50 22.34
CA VAL A 67 -15.58 -2.64 21.14
C VAL A 67 -14.57 -1.53 21.33
N ALA A 68 -13.71 -1.35 20.31
CA ALA A 68 -12.60 -0.43 20.32
C ALA A 68 -11.78 -0.53 21.63
N ALA A 69 -11.47 -1.74 22.11
CA ALA A 69 -10.66 -1.97 23.30
C ALA A 69 -11.18 -1.27 24.59
N SER A 70 -12.49 -0.99 24.66
CA SER A 70 -13.12 -0.25 25.76
C SER A 70 -12.97 -0.89 27.15
N LYS A 71 -12.68 -2.19 27.22
CA LYS A 71 -12.45 -2.93 28.48
C LYS A 71 -10.97 -3.06 28.84
N THR A 72 -10.06 -2.45 28.08
CA THR A 72 -8.63 -2.48 28.39
C THR A 72 -8.26 -1.41 29.42
N PRO A 73 -7.19 -1.59 30.21
CA PRO A 73 -6.75 -0.57 31.18
C PRO A 73 -6.39 0.78 30.56
N SER A 74 -6.04 0.82 29.27
CA SER A 74 -5.74 2.05 28.54
C SER A 74 -6.25 2.01 27.10
N PRO A 75 -7.55 2.29 26.86
CA PRO A 75 -8.15 2.22 25.53
C PRO A 75 -7.50 3.18 24.52
N SER A 76 -7.08 4.36 24.97
CA SER A 76 -6.41 5.36 24.11
C SER A 76 -5.11 4.85 23.51
N GLN A 77 -4.32 4.08 24.27
CA GLN A 77 -3.10 3.45 23.76
C GLN A 77 -3.43 2.37 22.73
N ALA A 78 -4.48 1.58 22.95
CA ALA A 78 -4.92 0.57 21.99
C ALA A 78 -5.45 1.20 20.68
N TRP A 79 -6.14 2.33 20.76
CA TRP A 79 -6.57 3.10 19.59
C TRP A 79 -5.37 3.62 18.80
N LEU A 80 -4.43 4.26 19.50
CA LEU A 80 -3.23 4.81 18.87
C LEU A 80 -2.37 3.71 18.25
N GLY A 81 -2.26 2.54 18.89
CA GLY A 81 -1.61 1.37 18.31
C GLY A 81 -2.29 0.91 17.02
N SER A 82 -3.62 0.83 17.03
CA SER A 82 -4.40 0.44 15.85
C SER A 82 -4.22 1.45 14.70
N LEU A 83 -4.32 2.75 15.00
CA LEU A 83 -4.14 3.83 14.01
C LEU A 83 -2.71 3.85 13.45
N ARG A 84 -1.69 3.69 14.29
CA ARG A 84 -0.29 3.62 13.84
C ARG A 84 -0.05 2.42 12.91
N ALA A 85 -0.51 1.24 13.30
CA ALA A 85 -0.33 0.03 12.51
C ALA A 85 -1.01 0.13 11.14
N HIS A 86 -2.27 0.58 11.11
CA HIS A 86 -3.04 0.62 9.87
C HIS A 86 -2.73 1.87 9.01
N GLY A 87 -2.29 2.96 9.64
CA GLY A 87 -1.68 4.09 8.94
C GLY A 87 -0.38 3.69 8.25
N ALA A 88 0.52 2.98 8.96
CA ALA A 88 1.74 2.44 8.39
C ALA A 88 1.45 1.42 7.28
N TYR A 89 0.43 0.57 7.45
CA TYR A 89 -0.05 -0.30 6.39
C TYR A 89 -0.42 0.51 5.14
N GLY A 90 -1.21 1.58 5.24
CA GLY A 90 -1.58 2.42 4.08
C GLY A 90 -0.39 3.07 3.35
N VAL A 91 0.69 3.39 4.06
CA VAL A 91 1.95 3.89 3.47
C VAL A 91 2.61 2.82 2.59
N GLY A 92 2.49 1.54 2.91
CA GLY A 92 3.10 0.43 2.18
C GLY A 92 2.65 0.32 0.71
N PRO A 93 1.34 0.17 0.41
CA PRO A 93 0.82 0.22 -0.94
C PRO A 93 1.20 1.50 -1.67
N TRP A 94 1.15 2.66 -1.01
CA TRP A 94 1.56 3.92 -1.64
C TRP A 94 3.01 3.90 -2.13
N LEU A 95 3.95 3.49 -1.29
CA LEU A 95 5.35 3.32 -1.68
C LEU A 95 5.51 2.30 -2.81
N SER A 96 4.72 1.23 -2.78
CA SER A 96 4.72 0.20 -3.82
C SER A 96 4.22 0.72 -5.17
N GLY A 97 3.16 1.52 -5.16
CA GLY A 97 2.63 2.20 -6.34
C GLY A 97 3.66 3.19 -6.91
N GLU A 98 4.29 3.99 -6.05
CA GLU A 98 5.31 4.96 -6.47
C GLU A 98 6.53 4.26 -7.09
N ALA A 99 6.99 3.16 -6.47
CA ALA A 99 8.05 2.32 -7.03
C ALA A 99 7.65 1.75 -8.40
N LEU A 100 6.42 1.25 -8.54
CA LEU A 100 5.90 0.72 -9.81
C LEU A 100 5.86 1.80 -10.90
N LYS A 101 5.36 3.00 -10.58
CA LYS A 101 5.34 4.18 -11.47
C LYS A 101 6.75 4.51 -11.95
N GLN A 102 7.73 4.59 -11.04
CA GLN A 102 9.13 4.88 -11.39
C GLN A 102 9.75 3.79 -12.29
N ILE A 103 9.49 2.51 -11.99
CA ILE A 103 9.97 1.39 -12.80
C ILE A 103 9.39 1.47 -14.23
N ARG A 104 8.08 1.71 -14.36
CA ARG A 104 7.40 1.83 -15.67
C ARG A 104 7.95 2.99 -16.49
N GLN A 105 8.20 4.15 -15.88
CA GLN A 105 8.79 5.30 -16.54
C GLN A 105 10.22 5.01 -17.05
N ARG A 106 11.05 4.34 -16.26
CA ARG A 106 12.42 3.96 -16.66
C ARG A 106 12.44 3.00 -17.84
N ILE A 107 11.57 1.98 -17.82
CA ILE A 107 11.43 1.02 -18.92
C ILE A 107 10.99 1.74 -20.20
N THR A 108 9.99 2.63 -20.11
CA THR A 108 9.46 3.38 -21.25
C THR A 108 10.48 4.36 -21.83
N ALA A 109 11.27 5.02 -20.97
CA ALA A 109 12.34 5.92 -21.39
C ALA A 109 13.46 5.18 -22.14
N CYS A 110 13.81 3.96 -21.72
CA CYS A 110 14.80 3.12 -22.39
C CYS A 110 14.31 2.64 -23.77
N HIS A 111 13.01 2.36 -23.91
CA HIS A 111 12.40 1.96 -25.17
C HIS A 111 12.15 3.12 -26.15
N ARG A 112 12.31 4.39 -25.75
CA ARG A 112 12.11 5.54 -26.65
C ARG A 112 13.27 5.56 -27.67
N PRO A 113 13.01 5.31 -28.97
CA PRO A 113 14.07 5.38 -29.96
C PRO A 113 14.59 6.82 -29.98
N LEU A 114 15.91 7.00 -30.16
CA LEU A 114 16.57 8.29 -30.38
C LEU A 114 16.15 8.94 -31.72
N ARG A 115 14.85 9.14 -31.94
CA ARG A 115 14.28 9.76 -33.14
C ARG A 115 14.29 11.27 -32.96
N GLY A 116 15.48 11.89 -33.05
CA GLY A 116 15.55 13.35 -33.00
C GLY A 116 16.92 14.02 -33.07
N ARG A 117 18.04 13.33 -32.78
CA ARG A 117 19.35 14.02 -32.71
C ARG A 117 20.09 14.19 -34.05
N ARG A 118 19.55 13.68 -35.16
CA ARG A 118 20.19 13.72 -36.49
C ARG A 118 19.66 14.79 -37.48
N ARG A 119 18.74 15.68 -37.07
CA ARG A 119 18.24 16.76 -37.97
C ARG A 119 18.85 18.15 -37.74
N GLY A 120 19.65 18.35 -36.69
CA GLY A 120 20.28 19.64 -36.39
C GLY A 120 21.74 19.79 -36.86
N ARG A 121 22.41 18.70 -37.26
CA ARG A 121 23.83 18.73 -37.67
C ARG A 121 24.05 18.83 -39.19
N ALA A 122 22.98 18.73 -39.98
CA ALA A 122 23.02 18.89 -41.43
C ALA A 122 22.73 20.33 -41.90
N ALA A 123 22.51 21.28 -40.99
CA ALA A 123 22.25 22.68 -41.31
C ALA A 123 23.47 23.61 -41.10
N LEU A 124 24.65 23.04 -40.78
CA LEU A 124 25.87 23.81 -40.48
C LEU A 124 27.05 23.51 -41.42
N GLU A 125 26.85 22.69 -42.46
CA GLU A 125 27.79 22.48 -43.56
C GLU A 125 26.95 22.66 -44.84
N GLY A 126 27.08 23.72 -45.64
CA GLY A 126 28.31 24.32 -46.15
C GLY A 126 28.08 25.66 -46.89
N PRO A 127 29.03 26.11 -47.72
CA PRO A 127 29.67 27.41 -47.51
C PRO A 127 29.63 28.38 -48.70
N THR A 128 29.95 29.64 -48.38
CA THR A 128 30.56 30.71 -49.19
C THR A 128 30.92 30.39 -50.65
N GLY A 129 30.39 31.19 -51.57
CA GLY A 129 30.79 31.27 -52.98
C GLY A 129 29.86 32.20 -53.75
#